data_AF-V8NQC0-F1
#
_entry.id   AF-V8NQC0-F1
#
_cell.length_a   1.000
_cell.length_b   1.000
_cell.length_c   1.000
_cell.angle_alpha   90.00
_cell.angle_beta   90.00
_cell.angle_gamma   90.00
#
_symmetry.space_group_name_H-M   'P 1'
#
loop_
_entity.id
_entity.type
_entity.pdbx_description
1 polymer ?
#
loop_
_entity_poly.entity_id
_entity_poly.type
_entity_poly.pdbx_seq_one_letter_code
_entity_poly.pdbx_strand_id
1 'polypeptide(L)'
;MFNSTYKLYTHSYLGLGLKAARLATLGALNLEAFGQTFRSSCLPRQLEAEWYFGGVKYQYGGNTEGETGFEPCYSEVLKVVQGKLHQPDEIQRSSFYAFSYYYDRAVDTDLIDYEKGGVLHVRDFEKKAKQVCDNLDNYSSASPFLCMDLSYITALLKEGFGFGDSTVLQA
;
A
#
# COMPACT_ATOMS: atom_id res chain seq x y z
N MET A 1 -24.54 -17.46 -12.34
CA MET A 1 -23.55 -17.31 -13.43
C MET A 1 -24.08 -17.84 -14.77
N PHE A 2 -24.58 -19.07 -14.84
CA PHE A 2 -25.31 -19.54 -16.04
C PHE A 2 -26.75 -19.05 -16.06
N ASN A 3 -27.22 -18.62 -17.24
CA ASN A 3 -28.58 -18.16 -17.54
C ASN A 3 -29.04 -16.89 -16.78
N SER A 4 -28.11 -15.98 -16.47
CA SER A 4 -28.42 -14.67 -15.89
C SER A 4 -27.48 -13.61 -16.47
N THR A 5 -28.00 -12.42 -16.75
CA THR A 5 -27.22 -11.28 -17.24
C THR A 5 -26.85 -10.38 -16.07
N TYR A 6 -25.57 -9.99 -16.00
CA TYR A 6 -25.05 -9.10 -14.97
C TYR A 6 -24.43 -7.86 -15.61
N LYS A 7 -24.55 -6.72 -14.93
CA LYS A 7 -23.77 -5.52 -15.24
C LYS A 7 -22.56 -5.52 -14.32
N LEU A 8 -21.38 -5.63 -14.89
CA LEU A 8 -20.13 -5.70 -14.13
C LEU A 8 -19.35 -4.39 -14.32
N TYR A 9 -19.06 -3.72 -13.21
CA TYR A 9 -18.10 -2.63 -13.20
C TYR A 9 -16.68 -3.22 -13.27
N THR A 10 -15.89 -2.73 -14.22
CA THR A 10 -14.49 -3.13 -14.37
C THR A 10 -13.66 -1.91 -14.70
N HIS A 11 -12.54 -1.76 -14.00
CA HIS A 11 -11.58 -0.70 -14.25
C HIS A 11 -10.19 -1.16 -13.83
N SER A 12 -9.17 -0.76 -14.59
CA SER A 12 -7.77 -0.99 -14.26
C SER A 12 -7.06 0.34 -14.12
N TYR A 13 -6.44 0.58 -12.97
CA TYR A 13 -5.73 1.81 -12.67
C TYR A 13 -4.23 1.62 -12.90
N LEU A 14 -3.77 1.88 -14.12
CA LEU A 14 -2.35 1.76 -14.48
C LEU A 14 -1.48 2.66 -13.58
N GLY A 15 -0.34 2.13 -13.12
CA GLY A 15 0.57 2.85 -12.23
C GLY A 15 0.20 2.81 -10.74
N LEU A 16 -0.95 2.23 -10.39
CA LEU A 16 -1.39 2.03 -8.99
C LEU A 16 -1.28 0.57 -8.52
N GLY A 17 -0.43 -0.23 -9.18
CA GLY A 17 0.00 -1.51 -8.62
C GLY A 17 1.03 -1.28 -7.51
N LEU A 18 1.10 -2.18 -6.51
CA LEU A 18 1.93 -2.00 -5.31
C LEU A 18 3.38 -1.56 -5.60
N LYS A 19 4.07 -2.23 -6.54
CA LYS A 19 5.46 -1.87 -6.90
C LYS A 19 5.53 -0.47 -7.55
N ALA A 20 4.63 -0.14 -8.46
CA ALA A 20 4.61 1.20 -9.06
C ALA A 20 4.29 2.28 -8.01
N ALA A 21 3.39 1.98 -7.07
CA ALA A 21 3.06 2.85 -5.96
C ALA A 21 4.26 3.11 -5.03
N ARG A 22 5.11 2.12 -4.74
CA ARG A 22 6.36 2.34 -3.98
C ARG A 22 7.25 3.40 -4.63
N LEU A 23 7.47 3.30 -5.94
CA LEU A 23 8.24 4.31 -6.70
C LEU A 23 7.55 5.67 -6.70
N ALA A 24 6.22 5.69 -6.79
CA ALA A 24 5.43 6.91 -6.72
C ALA A 24 5.57 7.61 -5.37
N THR A 25 5.48 6.86 -4.27
CA THR A 25 5.63 7.36 -2.90
C THR A 25 7.04 7.91 -2.67
N LEU A 26 8.06 7.24 -3.20
CA LEU A 26 9.45 7.70 -3.19
C LEU A 26 9.70 8.95 -4.06
N GLY A 27 8.73 9.38 -4.88
CA GLY A 27 8.90 10.47 -5.83
C GLY A 27 9.76 10.12 -7.05
N ALA A 28 9.98 8.83 -7.32
CA ALA A 28 10.92 8.33 -8.33
C ALA A 28 10.30 8.11 -9.73
N LEU A 29 9.03 8.47 -9.94
CA LEU A 29 8.27 8.09 -11.15
C LEU A 29 8.72 8.75 -12.47
N ASN A 30 9.53 9.82 -12.44
CA ASN A 30 9.87 10.60 -13.65
C ASN A 30 11.31 11.15 -13.66
N LEU A 31 12.21 10.61 -12.83
CA LEU A 31 13.56 11.14 -12.69
C LEU A 31 14.56 10.18 -13.31
N GLU A 32 15.46 10.71 -14.15
CA GLU A 32 16.71 10.05 -14.47
C GLU A 32 17.46 9.86 -13.15
N ALA A 33 17.34 8.67 -12.56
CA ALA A 33 17.81 8.30 -11.22
C ALA A 33 19.35 8.25 -11.08
N PHE A 34 20.07 9.07 -11.85
CA PHE A 34 21.52 9.11 -11.83
C PHE A 34 22.01 10.01 -10.69
N GLY A 35 22.41 9.39 -9.59
CA GLY A 35 23.14 10.03 -8.50
C GLY A 35 22.28 10.61 -7.37
N GLN A 36 20.96 10.41 -7.38
CA GLN A 36 20.07 10.82 -6.28
C GLN A 36 19.55 9.59 -5.51
N THR A 37 19.61 9.67 -4.18
CA THR A 37 18.93 8.73 -3.29
C THR A 37 17.53 9.24 -2.97
N PHE A 38 16.50 8.45 -3.29
CA PHE A 38 15.12 8.75 -2.95
C PHE A 38 14.84 8.43 -1.48
N ARG A 39 14.19 9.35 -0.78
CA ARG A 39 14.00 9.28 0.67
C ARG A 39 12.51 9.30 0.99
N SER A 40 12.10 8.53 1.99
CA SER A 40 10.71 8.46 2.44
C SER A 40 10.62 8.25 3.93
N SER A 41 9.60 8.84 4.56
CA SER A 41 9.27 8.62 5.97
C SER A 41 8.65 7.24 6.23
N CYS A 42 8.29 6.51 5.18
CA CYS A 42 7.81 5.12 5.26
C CYS A 42 8.91 4.09 5.49
N LEU A 43 10.19 4.50 5.50
CA LEU A 43 11.34 3.61 5.53
C LEU A 43 12.20 3.86 6.78
N PRO A 44 12.88 2.83 7.33
CA PRO A 44 13.79 2.98 8.47
C PRO A 44 14.90 3.98 8.17
N ARG A 45 15.22 4.88 9.12
CA ARG A 45 16.15 6.01 8.90
C ARG A 45 17.54 5.59 8.41
N GLN A 46 18.02 4.46 8.90
CA GLN A 46 19.36 3.95 8.60
C GLN A 46 19.38 3.09 7.31
N LEU A 47 18.22 2.88 6.68
CA LEU A 47 18.15 2.09 5.46
C LEU A 47 18.82 2.86 4.32
N GLU A 48 19.76 2.20 3.67
CA GLU A 48 20.31 2.55 2.37
C GLU A 48 20.27 1.30 1.51
N ALA A 49 19.57 1.34 0.39
CA ALA A 49 19.38 0.18 -0.46
C ALA A 49 19.21 0.57 -1.93
N GLU A 50 19.25 -0.45 -2.79
CA GLU A 50 19.12 -0.31 -4.23
C GLU A 50 18.02 -1.23 -4.74
N TRP A 51 17.17 -0.70 -5.63
CA TRP A 51 16.08 -1.46 -6.22
C TRP A 51 16.11 -1.34 -7.74
N TYR A 52 16.12 -2.50 -8.42
CA TYR A 52 16.01 -2.57 -9.87
C TYR A 52 14.55 -2.79 -10.28
N PHE A 53 14.00 -1.86 -11.07
CA PHE A 53 12.65 -1.94 -11.59
C PHE A 53 12.57 -1.29 -12.98
N GLY A 54 11.89 -1.97 -13.93
CA GLY A 54 11.71 -1.43 -15.29
C GLY A 54 13.02 -1.14 -16.05
N GLY A 55 14.11 -1.85 -15.72
CA GLY A 55 15.44 -1.61 -16.32
C GLY A 55 16.22 -0.44 -15.70
N VAL A 56 15.66 0.25 -14.71
CA VAL A 56 16.30 1.37 -14.00
C VAL A 56 16.72 0.92 -12.60
N LYS A 57 17.89 1.40 -12.16
CA LYS A 57 18.40 1.21 -10.80
C LYS A 57 18.07 2.43 -9.96
N TYR A 58 17.35 2.25 -8.87
CA TYR A 58 16.98 3.31 -7.93
C TYR A 58 17.76 3.15 -6.63
N GLN A 59 18.41 4.20 -6.17
CA GLN A 59 18.94 4.27 -4.80
C GLN A 59 17.86 4.85 -3.90
N TYR A 60 17.60 4.22 -2.77
CA TYR A 60 16.55 4.65 -1.86
C TYR A 60 16.93 4.40 -0.39
N GLY A 61 16.31 5.15 0.50
CA GLY A 61 16.56 5.04 1.94
C GLY A 61 15.52 5.74 2.80
N GLY A 62 15.67 5.61 4.12
CA GLY A 62 14.85 6.34 5.07
C GLY A 62 15.15 7.84 5.07
N ASN A 63 14.14 8.64 5.39
CA ASN A 63 14.32 10.07 5.67
C ASN A 63 15.30 10.26 6.84
N THR A 64 16.38 11.00 6.59
CA THR A 64 17.41 11.31 7.60
C THR A 64 16.97 12.45 8.52
N GLU A 65 16.18 13.38 7.98
CA GLU A 65 15.64 14.57 8.66
C GLU A 65 14.10 14.51 8.69
N GLY A 66 13.49 15.14 9.69
CA GLY A 66 12.02 15.18 9.85
C GLY A 66 11.43 14.00 10.61
N GLU A 67 10.10 13.90 10.61
CA GLU A 67 9.33 12.87 11.32
C GLU A 67 9.20 11.57 10.50
N THR A 68 9.25 10.44 11.19
CA THR A 68 9.06 9.09 10.65
C THR A 68 7.90 8.42 11.38
N GLY A 69 7.24 7.47 10.74
CA GLY A 69 6.09 6.77 11.30
C GLY A 69 4.89 6.80 10.37
N PHE A 70 3.74 6.34 10.87
CA PHE A 70 2.56 6.16 10.02
C PHE A 70 2.06 7.47 9.42
N GLU A 71 1.86 8.53 10.20
CA GLU A 71 1.24 9.77 9.69
C GLU A 71 2.08 10.45 8.59
N PRO A 72 3.42 10.64 8.74
CA PRO A 72 4.24 11.17 7.66
C PRO A 72 4.25 10.27 6.42
N CYS A 73 4.34 8.94 6.61
CA CYS A 73 4.29 7.97 5.51
C CYS A 73 2.95 8.01 4.76
N TYR A 74 1.84 8.03 5.51
CA TYR A 74 0.50 8.10 4.96
C TYR A 74 0.31 9.37 4.16
N SER A 75 0.84 10.51 4.61
CA SER A 75 0.84 11.77 3.85
C SER A 75 1.57 11.67 2.50
N GLU A 76 2.73 11.00 2.45
CA GLU A 76 3.44 10.75 1.18
C GLU A 76 2.61 9.86 0.25
N VAL A 77 2.02 8.81 0.79
CA VAL A 77 1.14 7.86 0.09
C VAL A 77 -0.13 8.54 -0.44
N LEU A 78 -0.74 9.45 0.32
CA LEU A 78 -1.96 10.15 -0.08
C LEU A 78 -1.78 10.89 -1.40
N LYS A 79 -0.60 11.49 -1.63
CA LYS A 79 -0.26 12.16 -2.91
C LYS A 79 -0.31 11.21 -4.10
N VAL A 80 -0.13 9.91 -3.86
CA VAL A 80 -0.19 8.86 -4.90
C VAL A 80 -1.63 8.48 -5.21
N VAL A 81 -2.54 8.48 -4.24
CA VAL A 81 -3.88 7.89 -4.36
C VAL A 81 -4.99 8.94 -4.55
N GLN A 82 -4.92 10.04 -3.82
CA GLN A 82 -6.03 10.97 -3.65
C GLN A 82 -6.53 11.53 -5.00
N GLY A 83 -7.84 11.39 -5.24
CA GLY A 83 -8.51 11.92 -6.43
C GLY A 83 -8.23 11.17 -7.75
N LYS A 84 -7.51 10.03 -7.72
CA LYS A 84 -7.16 9.28 -8.94
C LYS A 84 -8.07 8.08 -9.23
N LEU A 85 -8.94 7.71 -8.30
CA LEU A 85 -9.81 6.55 -8.41
C LEU A 85 -11.28 6.95 -8.36
N HIS A 86 -12.09 6.15 -9.03
CA HIS A 86 -13.54 6.29 -8.98
C HIS A 86 -14.03 5.63 -7.68
N GLN A 87 -14.95 6.30 -6.98
CA GLN A 87 -15.58 5.83 -5.75
C GLN A 87 -17.06 5.53 -6.01
N PRO A 88 -17.42 4.31 -6.41
CA PRO A 88 -18.82 3.90 -6.53
C PRO A 88 -19.54 3.90 -5.18
N ASP A 89 -20.77 4.40 -5.15
CA ASP A 89 -21.62 4.42 -3.93
C ASP A 89 -21.87 3.01 -3.37
N GLU A 90 -21.86 1.98 -4.21
CA GLU A 90 -22.13 0.60 -3.85
C GLU A 90 -21.04 -0.04 -2.97
N ILE A 91 -19.84 0.54 -2.93
CA ILE A 91 -18.70 0.03 -2.15
C ILE A 91 -19.02 0.00 -0.65
N GLN A 92 -19.80 0.95 -0.16
CA GLN A 92 -20.11 1.08 1.27
C GLN A 92 -21.10 0.01 1.79
N ARG A 93 -21.74 -0.77 0.91
CA ARG A 93 -22.87 -1.65 1.27
C ARG A 93 -22.63 -3.13 1.02
N SER A 94 -21.45 -3.50 0.55
CA SER A 94 -21.14 -4.86 0.12
C SER A 94 -19.87 -5.38 0.78
N SER A 95 -19.74 -6.71 0.85
CA SER A 95 -18.45 -7.36 1.13
C SER A 95 -17.68 -7.58 -0.17
N PHE A 96 -16.36 -7.55 -0.07
CA PHE A 96 -15.48 -7.66 -1.24
C PHE A 96 -14.43 -8.73 -1.02
N TYR A 97 -13.99 -9.35 -2.11
CA TYR A 97 -12.82 -10.21 -2.11
C TYR A 97 -11.59 -9.40 -2.48
N ALA A 98 -10.53 -9.47 -1.69
CA ALA A 98 -9.28 -8.76 -1.90
C ALA A 98 -8.14 -9.78 -2.02
N PHE A 99 -7.51 -9.83 -3.20
CA PHE A 99 -6.53 -10.84 -3.57
C PHE A 99 -5.17 -10.23 -3.92
N SER A 100 -4.18 -11.08 -4.19
CA SER A 100 -2.80 -10.67 -4.51
C SER A 100 -2.18 -9.86 -3.36
N TYR A 101 -1.68 -8.64 -3.61
CA TYR A 101 -0.94 -7.90 -2.59
C TYR A 101 -1.74 -7.51 -1.34
N TYR A 102 -3.08 -7.42 -1.42
CA TYR A 102 -3.90 -7.28 -0.20
C TYR A 102 -3.76 -8.53 0.68
N TYR A 103 -3.82 -9.72 0.07
CA TYR A 103 -3.64 -11.00 0.72
C TYR A 103 -2.22 -11.15 1.26
N ASP A 104 -1.20 -10.95 0.42
CA ASP A 104 0.19 -11.14 0.79
C ASP A 104 0.58 -10.25 1.99
N ARG A 105 0.18 -8.97 1.98
CA ARG A 105 0.49 -8.07 3.11
C ARG A 105 -0.31 -8.40 4.37
N ALA A 106 -1.52 -8.93 4.23
CA ALA A 106 -2.28 -9.42 5.37
C ALA A 106 -1.62 -10.68 5.99
N VAL A 107 -1.12 -11.60 5.17
CA VAL A 107 -0.35 -12.77 5.63
C VAL A 107 0.97 -12.34 6.28
N ASP A 108 1.76 -11.48 5.64
CA ASP A 108 3.06 -11.01 6.13
C ASP A 108 2.99 -10.32 7.51
N THR A 109 1.79 -9.96 7.94
CA THR A 109 1.53 -9.23 9.19
C THR A 109 0.63 -9.97 10.17
N ASP A 110 0.38 -11.25 9.89
CA ASP A 110 -0.48 -12.16 10.67
C ASP A 110 -1.92 -11.62 10.85
N LEU A 111 -2.42 -10.81 9.91
CA LEU A 111 -3.83 -10.42 9.88
C LEU A 111 -4.72 -11.57 9.44
N ILE A 112 -4.20 -12.48 8.61
CA ILE A 112 -4.87 -13.69 8.13
C ILE A 112 -3.89 -14.87 8.09
N ASP A 113 -4.44 -16.07 8.00
CA ASP A 113 -3.67 -17.29 7.83
C ASP A 113 -3.31 -17.52 6.36
N TYR A 114 -2.09 -18.00 6.09
CA TYR A 114 -1.61 -18.21 4.71
C TYR A 114 -2.39 -19.30 3.95
N GLU A 115 -2.81 -20.37 4.60
CA GLU A 115 -3.48 -21.50 3.94
C GLU A 115 -5.00 -21.33 3.92
N LYS A 116 -5.55 -20.74 4.99
CA LYS A 116 -7.01 -20.63 5.21
C LYS A 116 -7.58 -19.29 4.75
N GLY A 117 -6.73 -18.30 4.49
CA GLY A 117 -7.15 -16.92 4.29
C GLY A 117 -7.78 -16.34 5.54
N GLY A 118 -8.66 -15.36 5.37
CA GLY A 118 -9.37 -14.76 6.50
C GLY A 118 -10.33 -13.64 6.13
N VAL A 119 -11.05 -13.18 7.14
CA VAL A 119 -11.97 -12.05 7.03
C VAL A 119 -11.40 -10.90 7.84
N LEU A 120 -11.22 -9.76 7.20
CA LEU A 120 -10.66 -8.57 7.81
C LEU A 120 -11.50 -7.34 7.47
N HIS A 121 -11.39 -6.30 8.30
CA HIS A 121 -11.99 -5.01 8.02
C HIS A 121 -10.92 -4.06 7.48
N VAL A 122 -11.32 -3.06 6.71
CA VAL A 122 -10.40 -2.03 6.20
C VAL A 122 -9.60 -1.37 7.32
N ARG A 123 -10.21 -1.12 8.48
CA ARG A 123 -9.53 -0.58 9.67
C ARG A 123 -8.39 -1.47 10.21
N ASP A 124 -8.41 -2.77 9.93
CA ASP A 124 -7.41 -3.70 10.44
C ASP A 124 -6.07 -3.49 9.72
N PHE A 125 -6.10 -3.15 8.41
CA PHE A 125 -4.92 -2.69 7.69
C PHE A 125 -4.36 -1.39 8.29
N GLU A 126 -5.21 -0.40 8.59
CA GLU A 126 -4.75 0.87 9.18
C GLU A 126 -4.08 0.65 10.54
N LYS A 127 -4.70 -0.14 11.43
CA LYS A 127 -4.14 -0.47 12.74
C LYS A 127 -2.78 -1.17 12.61
N LYS A 128 -2.68 -2.11 11.67
CA LYS A 128 -1.43 -2.82 11.42
C LYS A 128 -0.37 -1.91 10.80
N ALA A 129 -0.75 -1.03 9.88
CA ALA A 129 0.13 -0.03 9.30
C ALA A 129 0.73 0.85 10.40
N LYS A 130 -0.11 1.36 11.31
CA LYS A 130 0.34 2.12 12.50
C LYS A 130 1.36 1.33 13.33
N GLN A 131 1.02 0.10 13.71
CA GLN A 131 1.90 -0.78 14.47
C GLN A 131 3.27 -1.00 13.79
N VAL A 132 3.28 -1.26 12.48
CA VAL A 132 4.51 -1.53 11.72
C VAL A 132 5.33 -0.26 11.54
N CYS A 133 4.69 0.85 11.16
CA CYS A 133 5.37 2.11 10.92
C CYS A 133 5.95 2.75 12.19
N ASP A 134 5.34 2.52 13.36
CA ASP A 134 5.88 3.00 14.64
C ASP A 134 7.07 2.17 15.13
N ASN A 135 7.33 1.00 14.50
CA ASN A 135 8.41 0.08 14.84
C ASN A 135 9.26 -0.30 13.61
N LEU A 136 9.52 0.67 12.72
CA LEU A 136 10.20 0.47 11.43
C LEU A 136 11.52 -0.31 11.53
N ASP A 137 12.31 -0.06 12.58
CA ASP A 137 13.63 -0.69 12.73
C ASP A 137 13.54 -2.22 12.88
N ASN A 138 12.45 -2.74 13.43
CA ASN A 138 12.21 -4.18 13.60
C ASN A 138 11.93 -4.91 12.27
N TYR A 139 11.57 -4.17 11.21
CA TYR A 139 11.19 -4.72 9.90
C TYR A 139 12.21 -4.41 8.79
N SER A 140 13.33 -3.79 9.16
CA SER A 140 14.36 -3.26 8.25
C SER A 140 15.04 -4.33 7.36
N SER A 141 15.18 -5.57 7.83
CA SER A 141 15.95 -6.62 7.15
C SER A 141 15.11 -7.57 6.28
N ALA A 142 13.85 -7.82 6.64
CA ALA A 142 12.98 -8.77 5.93
C ALA A 142 12.08 -8.10 4.88
N SER A 143 11.52 -6.93 5.18
CA SER A 143 10.61 -6.21 4.28
C SER A 143 10.62 -4.70 4.59
N PRO A 144 11.61 -3.94 4.10
CA PRO A 144 11.74 -2.52 4.41
C PRO A 144 10.55 -1.69 3.93
N PHE A 145 9.78 -2.19 2.95
CA PHE A 145 8.61 -1.52 2.39
C PHE A 145 7.30 -1.83 3.12
N LEU A 146 7.30 -2.67 4.17
CA LEU A 146 6.05 -3.14 4.77
C LEU A 146 5.17 -2.00 5.31
N CYS A 147 5.77 -1.01 5.98
CA CYS A 147 5.06 0.20 6.40
C CYS A 147 4.46 0.97 5.21
N MET A 148 5.25 1.16 4.14
CA MET A 148 4.80 1.83 2.91
C MET A 148 3.63 1.09 2.26
N ASP A 149 3.73 -0.23 2.16
CA ASP A 149 2.74 -1.07 1.50
C ASP A 149 1.41 -1.09 2.25
N LEU A 150 1.45 -1.23 3.59
CA LEU A 150 0.24 -1.21 4.42
C LEU A 150 -0.41 0.17 4.43
N SER A 151 0.41 1.23 4.48
CA SER A 151 -0.08 2.61 4.36
C SER A 151 -0.73 2.85 2.98
N TYR A 152 -0.11 2.33 1.92
CA TYR A 152 -0.64 2.37 0.56
C TYR A 152 -1.95 1.62 0.41
N ILE A 153 -2.03 0.38 0.90
CA ILE A 153 -3.27 -0.41 0.90
C ILE A 153 -4.37 0.32 1.67
N THR A 154 -4.04 0.86 2.85
CA THR A 154 -4.99 1.62 3.67
C THR A 154 -5.53 2.83 2.90
N ALA A 155 -4.66 3.65 2.31
CA ALA A 155 -5.05 4.82 1.54
C ALA A 155 -5.84 4.43 0.28
N LEU A 156 -5.43 3.37 -0.41
CA LEU A 156 -6.10 2.90 -1.62
C LEU A 156 -7.53 2.43 -1.34
N LEU A 157 -7.74 1.71 -0.24
CA LEU A 157 -9.06 1.28 0.18
C LEU A 157 -9.91 2.47 0.64
N LYS A 158 -9.40 3.28 1.58
CA LYS A 158 -10.18 4.36 2.20
C LYS A 158 -10.36 5.55 1.26
N GLU A 159 -9.27 6.13 0.80
CA GLU A 159 -9.25 7.40 0.06
C GLU A 159 -9.32 7.20 -1.46
N GLY A 160 -8.87 6.04 -1.94
CA GLY A 160 -8.95 5.67 -3.34
C GLY A 160 -10.35 5.24 -3.71
N PHE A 161 -10.75 4.08 -3.19
CA PHE A 161 -12.03 3.45 -3.52
C PHE A 161 -13.19 3.94 -2.66
N GLY A 162 -12.94 4.63 -1.55
CA GLY A 162 -14.03 5.10 -0.69
C GLY A 162 -14.63 3.99 0.17
N PHE A 163 -13.84 3.02 0.63
CA PHE A 163 -14.29 2.03 1.59
C PHE A 163 -14.44 2.63 2.99
N GLY A 164 -15.44 2.16 3.75
CA GLY A 164 -15.58 2.47 5.16
C GLY A 164 -14.68 1.59 6.03
N ASP A 165 -14.35 2.07 7.22
CA ASP A 165 -13.52 1.35 8.20
C ASP A 165 -14.05 -0.04 8.55
N SER A 166 -15.38 -0.20 8.56
CA SER A 166 -16.07 -1.44 8.86
C SER A 166 -16.39 -2.27 7.61
N THR A 167 -15.95 -1.87 6.41
CA THR A 167 -16.19 -2.70 5.23
C THR A 167 -15.38 -3.99 5.32
N VAL A 168 -16.06 -5.11 5.08
CA VAL A 168 -15.51 -6.45 5.19
C VAL A 168 -14.81 -6.85 3.90
N LEU A 169 -13.56 -7.28 4.04
CA LEU A 169 -12.73 -7.86 2.99
C LEU A 169 -12.51 -9.34 3.29
N GLN A 170 -12.86 -10.18 2.34
CA GLN A 170 -12.50 -11.59 2.33
C GLN A 170 -11.16 -11.73 1.59
N ALA A 171 -10.16 -12.25 2.27
CA ALA A 171 -8.85 -12.55 1.72
C ALA A 171 -8.69 -14.06 1.63
#